data_AF-A0A0L0GE95-F1
#
_entry.id   AF-A0A0L0GE95-F1
#
_cell.length_a   1.000
_cell.length_b   1.000
_cell.length_c   1.000
_cell.angle_alpha   90.00
_cell.angle_beta   90.00
_cell.angle_gamma   90.00
#
_symmetry.space_group_name_H-M   'P 1'
#
loop_
_entity.id
_entity.type
_entity.pdbx_description
1 polymer ?
#
loop_
_entity_poly.entity_id
_entity_poly.type
_entity_poly.pdbx_seq_one_letter_code
_entity_poly.pdbx_strand_id
1 'polypeptide(L)'
;MPISTLDYPLLTTFFEAEIVGRKYSFLTNKWEADEAVDRQHWGKFSSCEKFADKLTDKGFRYDCAREDNIYMRWKEHFLVPDHKVRSIAGASFAGFYYICYQRSTDTIEGFYYHKKSDW
;
A
#
# COMPACT_ATOMS: atom_id res chain seq x y z
N MET A 1 18.48 -4.62 25.28
CA MET A 1 19.06 -5.01 23.98
C MET A 1 18.11 -4.52 22.91
N PRO A 2 18.56 -3.79 21.87
CA PRO A 2 17.71 -3.51 20.72
C PRO A 2 17.37 -4.83 20.03
N ILE A 3 16.10 -4.98 19.70
CA ILE A 3 15.57 -6.17 19.02
C ILE A 3 15.96 -6.09 17.53
N SER A 4 16.58 -7.14 16.99
CA SER A 4 17.00 -7.22 15.58
C SER A 4 16.07 -8.11 14.76
N THR A 5 16.03 -7.92 13.43
CA THR A 5 15.39 -8.88 12.51
C THR A 5 15.96 -10.28 12.63
N LEU A 6 17.23 -10.40 13.04
CA LEU A 6 17.88 -11.68 13.32
C LEU A 6 17.27 -12.41 14.53
N ASP A 7 16.60 -11.69 15.44
CA ASP A 7 15.93 -12.26 16.60
C ASP A 7 14.50 -12.72 16.28
N TYR A 8 13.98 -12.41 15.09
CA TYR A 8 12.59 -12.68 14.66
C TYR A 8 12.59 -13.41 13.31
N PRO A 9 12.70 -14.76 13.30
CA PRO A 9 12.69 -15.55 12.07
C PRO A 9 11.37 -15.46 11.30
N LEU A 10 10.29 -15.06 11.98
CA LEU A 10 9.00 -14.76 11.39
C LEU A 10 8.52 -13.42 11.95
N LEU A 11 8.22 -12.49 11.04
CA LEU A 11 7.61 -11.22 11.38
C LEU A 11 6.17 -11.20 10.88
N THR A 12 5.23 -10.90 11.78
CA THR A 12 3.81 -10.80 11.45
C THR A 12 3.28 -9.49 11.95
N THR A 13 2.68 -8.71 11.05
CA THR A 13 2.08 -7.42 11.33
C THR A 13 0.57 -7.47 11.16
N PHE A 14 -0.14 -6.71 11.97
CA PHE A 14 -1.52 -6.35 11.70
C PHE A 14 -1.55 -5.15 10.75
N PHE A 15 -2.44 -5.19 9.75
CA PHE A 15 -2.64 -4.09 8.81
C PHE A 15 -4.12 -3.78 8.61
N GLU A 16 -4.40 -2.53 8.24
CA GLU A 16 -5.70 -2.10 7.72
C GLU A 16 -5.60 -1.82 6.23
N ALA A 17 -6.69 -2.07 5.50
CA ALA A 17 -6.75 -1.88 4.06
C ALA A 17 -7.76 -0.78 3.69
N GLU A 18 -7.35 0.11 2.79
CA GLU A 18 -8.22 1.08 2.14
C GLU A 18 -8.46 0.68 0.69
N ILE A 19 -9.70 0.29 0.38
CA ILE A 19 -10.10 -0.01 -1.00
C ILE A 19 -10.35 1.29 -1.75
N VAL A 20 -9.67 1.49 -2.88
CA VAL A 20 -9.89 2.62 -3.77
C VAL A 20 -11.27 2.51 -4.41
N GLY A 21 -12.06 3.56 -4.30
CA GLY A 21 -13.41 3.63 -4.83
C GLY A 21 -14.17 4.87 -4.33
N ARG A 22 -15.39 4.68 -3.81
CA ARG A 22 -16.24 5.79 -3.36
C ARG A 22 -15.70 6.55 -2.14
N LYS A 23 -15.11 5.82 -1.18
CA LYS A 23 -14.62 6.38 0.09
C LYS A 23 -13.19 6.91 -0.03
N TYR A 24 -12.33 6.20 -0.76
CA TYR A 24 -10.93 6.53 -0.90
C TYR A 24 -10.56 6.68 -2.38
N SER A 25 -9.97 7.81 -2.77
CA SER A 25 -9.48 8.02 -4.14
C SER A 25 -8.10 7.39 -4.35
N PHE A 26 -7.55 7.54 -5.55
CA PHE A 26 -6.16 7.16 -5.86
C PHE A 26 -5.14 8.07 -5.18
N LEU A 27 -5.47 9.35 -4.97
CA LEU A 27 -4.65 10.28 -4.22
C LEU A 27 -4.63 9.93 -2.73
N THR A 28 -3.43 9.66 -2.21
CA THR A 28 -3.21 9.20 -0.84
C THR A 28 -3.30 10.35 0.16
N ASN A 29 -2.61 11.47 -0.09
CA ASN A 29 -2.60 12.68 0.76
C ASN A 29 -2.26 12.43 2.25
N LYS A 30 -1.51 11.37 2.52
CA LYS A 30 -1.02 10.97 3.85
C LYS A 30 0.15 10.00 3.67
N TRP A 31 0.77 9.60 4.78
CA TRP A 31 1.90 8.65 4.78
C TRP A 31 3.05 9.10 3.86
N GLU A 32 3.24 10.41 3.75
CA GLU A 32 4.29 11.07 2.96
C GLU A 32 4.21 10.82 1.44
N ALA A 33 3.13 10.20 0.95
CA ALA A 33 2.86 10.05 -0.48
C ALA A 33 2.09 11.25 -1.02
N ASP A 34 2.73 11.98 -1.93
CA ASP A 34 2.12 13.05 -2.71
C ASP A 34 1.63 12.55 -4.09
N GLU A 35 1.09 13.46 -4.89
CA GLU A 35 0.58 13.15 -6.24
C GLU A 35 1.63 12.48 -7.15
N ALA A 36 2.89 12.91 -7.07
CA ALA A 36 3.95 12.38 -7.91
C ALA A 36 4.29 10.94 -7.50
N VAL A 37 4.37 10.68 -6.19
CA VAL A 37 4.55 9.32 -5.64
C VAL A 37 3.39 8.42 -6.05
N ASP A 38 2.15 8.87 -5.89
CA ASP A 38 0.97 8.11 -6.27
C ASP A 38 0.97 7.75 -7.76
N ARG A 39 1.24 8.73 -8.64
CA ARG A 39 1.33 8.48 -10.08
C ARG A 39 2.39 7.44 -10.41
N GLN A 40 3.57 7.55 -9.80
CA GLN A 40 4.67 6.62 -10.03
C GLN A 40 4.34 5.20 -9.57
N HIS A 41 3.70 5.03 -8.41
CA HIS A 41 3.42 3.70 -7.85
C HIS A 41 2.20 3.05 -8.50
N TRP A 42 1.10 3.78 -8.66
CA TRP A 42 -0.07 3.25 -9.35
C TRP A 42 0.23 2.93 -10.82
N GLY A 43 1.13 3.68 -11.46
CA GLY A 43 1.58 3.42 -12.82
C GLY A 43 2.42 2.14 -13.01
N LYS A 44 2.88 1.50 -11.92
CA LYS A 44 3.57 0.20 -12.01
C LYS A 44 2.62 -0.95 -12.36
N PHE A 45 1.33 -0.80 -12.03
CA PHE A 45 0.32 -1.78 -12.39
C PHE A 45 -0.13 -1.55 -13.84
N SER A 46 0.12 -2.52 -14.72
CA SER A 46 -0.30 -2.44 -16.13
C SER A 46 -1.81 -2.21 -16.29
N SER A 47 -2.61 -2.75 -15.38
CA SER A 47 -4.07 -2.55 -15.34
C SER A 47 -4.49 -1.10 -15.10
N CYS A 48 -3.59 -0.27 -14.60
CA CYS A 48 -3.81 1.13 -14.24
C CYS A 48 -3.53 2.11 -15.39
N GLU A 49 -2.85 1.67 -16.46
CA GLU A 49 -2.52 2.51 -17.63
C GLU A 49 -3.74 3.21 -18.22
N LYS A 50 -4.89 2.52 -18.29
CA LYS A 50 -6.17 3.06 -18.77
C LYS A 50 -6.69 4.27 -17.99
N PHE A 51 -6.16 4.50 -16.79
CA PHE A 51 -6.57 5.59 -15.90
C PHE A 51 -5.43 6.55 -15.59
N ALA A 52 -4.23 6.39 -16.15
CA ALA A 52 -3.02 7.13 -15.76
C ALA A 52 -3.24 8.65 -15.66
N ASP A 53 -3.92 9.24 -16.65
CA ASP A 53 -4.22 10.68 -16.69
C ASP A 53 -5.29 11.13 -15.68
N LYS A 54 -6.08 10.20 -15.17
CA LYS A 54 -7.21 10.43 -14.25
C LYS A 54 -6.89 10.09 -12.80
N LEU A 55 -5.77 9.41 -12.52
CA LEU A 55 -5.41 9.00 -11.15
C LEU A 55 -5.27 10.19 -10.20
N THR A 56 -4.89 11.34 -10.73
CA THR A 56 -4.67 12.55 -9.96
C THR A 56 -5.81 13.56 -10.08
N ASP A 57 -6.85 13.23 -10.85
CA ASP A 57 -8.08 14.00 -10.93
C ASP A 57 -8.92 13.79 -9.67
N LYS A 58 -9.14 14.87 -8.92
CA LYS A 58 -9.97 14.88 -7.69
C LYS A 58 -11.43 14.51 -7.95
N GLY A 59 -11.92 14.68 -9.19
CA GLY A 59 -13.27 14.31 -9.60
C GLY A 59 -13.42 12.83 -10.00
N PHE A 60 -12.31 12.15 -10.28
CA PHE A 60 -12.34 10.76 -10.71
C PHE A 60 -12.73 9.83 -9.57
N ARG A 61 -13.71 8.95 -9.85
CA ARG A 61 -14.15 7.92 -8.91
C ARG A 61 -14.09 6.56 -9.58
N TYR A 62 -13.26 5.70 -9.02
CA TYR A 62 -13.15 4.31 -9.44
C TYR A 62 -14.34 3.49 -8.93
N ASP A 63 -14.94 2.66 -9.77
CA ASP A 63 -15.99 1.74 -9.37
C ASP A 63 -15.43 0.33 -9.21
N CYS A 64 -14.77 0.08 -8.08
CA CYS A 64 -14.16 -1.22 -7.78
C CYS A 64 -15.16 -2.38 -7.73
N ALA A 65 -16.47 -2.13 -7.62
CA ALA A 65 -17.47 -3.19 -7.66
C ALA A 65 -17.62 -3.78 -9.07
N ARG A 66 -17.45 -2.95 -10.11
CA ARG A 66 -17.70 -3.32 -11.51
C ARG A 66 -16.46 -3.71 -12.30
N GLU A 67 -15.30 -3.59 -11.69
CA GLU A 67 -14.01 -3.81 -12.32
C GLU A 67 -13.38 -5.14 -11.89
N ASP A 68 -12.51 -5.70 -12.73
CA ASP A 68 -11.77 -6.93 -12.39
C ASP A 68 -10.63 -6.65 -11.39
N ASN A 69 -10.05 -5.45 -11.45
CA ASN A 69 -8.97 -5.02 -10.59
C ASN A 69 -9.52 -4.26 -9.38
N ILE A 70 -9.04 -4.59 -8.18
CA ILE A 70 -9.33 -3.88 -6.94
C ILE A 70 -8.03 -3.27 -6.44
N TYR A 71 -7.93 -1.96 -6.54
CA TYR A 71 -6.80 -1.23 -5.99
C TYR A 71 -7.00 -0.97 -4.49
N MET A 72 -5.94 -1.15 -3.71
CA MET A 72 -5.97 -0.97 -2.26
C MET A 72 -4.68 -0.33 -1.77
N ARG A 73 -4.74 0.27 -0.58
CA ARG A 73 -3.56 0.60 0.20
C ARG A 73 -3.57 -0.18 1.50
N TRP A 74 -2.50 -0.90 1.81
CA TRP A 74 -2.38 -1.64 3.07
C TRP A 74 -1.39 -0.93 3.99
N LYS A 75 -1.85 -0.55 5.17
CA LYS A 75 -1.03 0.11 6.18
C LYS A 75 -0.85 -0.81 7.38
N GLU A 76 0.40 -1.21 7.62
CA GLU A 76 0.77 -1.94 8.82
C GLU A 76 0.75 -1.02 10.05
N HIS A 77 0.30 -1.55 11.19
CA HIS A 77 0.19 -0.79 12.44
C HIS A 77 1.14 -1.31 13.52
N PHE A 78 1.12 -2.61 13.81
CA PHE A 78 1.87 -3.21 14.91
C PHE A 78 2.14 -4.69 14.67
N LEU A 79 3.13 -5.22 15.40
CA LEU A 79 3.47 -6.63 15.37
C LEU A 79 2.46 -7.48 16.16
N VAL A 80 2.31 -8.72 15.72
CA VAL A 80 1.52 -9.74 16.40
C VAL A 80 2.46 -10.90 16.73
N PRO A 81 2.45 -11.44 17.96
CA PRO A 81 1.52 -11.13 19.05
C PRO A 81 1.85 -9.88 19.88
N ASP A 82 3.09 -9.37 19.79
CA ASP A 82 3.54 -8.26 20.64
C ASP A 82 3.29 -6.88 20.01
N HIS A 83 2.09 -6.34 20.25
CA HIS A 83 1.66 -5.03 19.75
C HIS A 83 2.38 -3.84 20.40
N LYS A 84 3.25 -4.05 21.41
CA LYS A 84 3.99 -2.97 22.08
C LYS A 84 5.30 -2.64 21.37
N VAL A 85 5.80 -3.54 20.53
CA VAL A 85 7.00 -3.31 19.73
C VAL A 85 6.67 -2.34 18.60
N ARG A 86 7.28 -1.15 18.64
CA ARG A 86 7.04 -0.07 17.66
C ARG A 86 8.14 0.07 16.61
N SER A 87 9.29 -0.57 16.82
CA SER A 87 10.40 -0.56 15.89
C SER A 87 11.30 -1.79 16.11
N ILE A 88 11.88 -2.29 15.02
CA ILE A 88 12.85 -3.38 15.03
C ILE A 88 14.11 -2.86 14.34
N ALA A 89 15.28 -3.11 14.91
CA ALA A 89 16.53 -2.77 14.25
C ALA A 89 16.66 -3.61 12.97
N GLY A 90 16.72 -2.94 11.82
CA GLY A 90 16.84 -3.57 10.50
C GLY A 90 15.52 -3.80 9.75
N ALA A 91 14.35 -3.48 10.32
CA ALA A 91 13.08 -3.51 9.61
C ALA A 91 12.18 -2.35 10.02
N SER A 92 11.50 -1.74 9.05
CA SER A 92 10.54 -0.67 9.29
C SER A 92 9.25 -0.94 8.52
N PHE A 93 8.14 -1.02 9.26
CA PHE A 93 6.76 -1.07 8.75
C PHE A 93 6.10 0.33 8.81
N ALA A 94 6.92 1.39 8.79
CA ALA A 94 6.45 2.77 8.84
C ALA A 94 5.72 3.19 7.54
N GLY A 95 6.08 2.57 6.41
CA GLY A 95 5.46 2.79 5.11
C GLY A 95 4.10 2.13 4.96
N PHE A 96 3.68 1.97 3.70
CA PHE A 96 2.47 1.28 3.31
C PHE A 96 2.66 0.62 1.94
N TYR A 97 1.72 -0.24 1.55
CA TYR A 97 1.73 -0.91 0.26
C TYR A 97 0.68 -0.32 -0.67
N TYR A 98 1.07 -0.08 -1.91
CA TYR A 98 0.15 0.01 -3.03
C TYR A 98 -0.16 -1.40 -3.50
N ILE A 99 -1.43 -1.76 -3.62
CA ILE A 99 -1.86 -3.13 -3.92
C ILE A 99 -2.85 -3.11 -5.08
N CYS A 100 -2.74 -4.11 -5.96
CA CYS A 100 -3.75 -4.46 -6.96
C CYS A 100 -4.12 -5.94 -6.78
N TYR A 101 -5.38 -6.22 -6.48
CA TYR A 101 -5.95 -7.56 -6.50
C TYR A 101 -6.77 -7.76 -7.77
N GLN A 102 -6.50 -8.83 -8.52
CA GLN A 102 -7.24 -9.16 -9.73
C GLN A 102 -8.17 -10.36 -9.46
N ARG A 103 -9.48 -10.15 -9.63
CA ARG A 103 -10.51 -11.15 -9.28
C ARG A 103 -10.47 -12.38 -10.18
N SER A 104 -10.30 -12.18 -11.49
CA SER A 104 -10.32 -13.26 -12.48
C SER A 104 -9.20 -14.28 -12.30
N THR A 105 -8.05 -13.85 -11.76
CA THR A 105 -6.84 -14.67 -11.60
C THR A 105 -6.52 -15.00 -10.13
N ASP A 106 -7.23 -14.39 -9.18
CA ASP A 106 -6.96 -14.50 -7.73
C ASP A 106 -5.52 -14.11 -7.36
N THR A 107 -4.98 -13.08 -8.02
CA THR A 107 -3.59 -12.63 -7.83
C THR A 107 -3.51 -11.27 -7.16
N ILE A 108 -2.53 -11.11 -6.26
CA ILE A 108 -2.19 -9.84 -5.61
C ILE A 108 -0.81 -9.41 -6.09
N GLU A 109 -0.73 -8.20 -6.64
CA GLU A 109 0.51 -7.50 -6.90
C GLU A 109 0.63 -6.31 -5.93
N GLY A 110 1.85 -6.03 -5.46
CA GLY A 110 2.05 -5.00 -4.45
C GLY A 110 3.43 -4.35 -4.49
N PHE A 111 3.46 -3.05 -4.20
CA PHE A 111 4.68 -2.26 -4.10
C PHE A 111 4.71 -1.52 -2.77
N TYR A 112 5.80 -1.72 -2.00
CA TYR A 112 6.02 -1.00 -0.76
C TYR A 112 6.52 0.42 -1.03
N TYR A 113 6.01 1.38 -0.25
CA TYR A 113 6.49 2.76 -0.26
C TYR A 113 6.79 3.24 1.16
N HIS A 114 7.97 3.83 1.32
CA HIS A 114 8.38 4.58 2.50
C HIS A 114 9.45 5.59 2.10
N LYS A 115 9.27 6.87 2.42
CA LYS A 115 10.12 7.97 1.93
C LYS A 115 11.63 7.81 2.22
N LYS A 116 11.97 7.11 3.31
CA LYS A 116 13.36 6.87 3.74
C LYS A 116 13.91 5.49 3.38
N SER A 117 13.11 4.66 2.71
CA SER A 117 13.62 3.40 2.18
C SER A 117 14.29 3.69 0.84
N ASP A 118 15.55 3.30 0.70
CA ASP A 118 16.27 3.41 -0.58
C ASP A 118 15.49 2.69 -1.69
N TRP A 119 15.42 3.33 -2.85
CA TRP A 119 14.72 2.86 -4.05
C TRP A 119 15.54 1.81 -4.80
#